data_AF-A0A409VUA7-F1
#
_entry.id   AF-A0A409VUA7-F1
#
_cell.length_a   1.000
_cell.length_b   1.000
_cell.length_c   1.000
_cell.angle_alpha   90.00
_cell.angle_beta   90.00
_cell.angle_gamma   90.00
#
_symmetry.space_group_name_H-M   'P 1'
#
loop_
_entity.id
_entity.type
_entity.pdbx_description
1 polymer ?
#
loop_
_entity_poly.entity_id
_entity_poly.type
_entity_poly.pdbx_seq_one_letter_code
_entity_poly.pdbx_strand_id
1 'polypeptide(L)'
;METGGLGIHYFVNPTEFTNHPVIGAELAKEGVKLGRVIEEAIPDKEKKSDGPKTRKVVKGKGKKRGPALQRFEDMVDRVYTQDLYAQCRSGLDRKERAKEAEVGIFGFGTDWKKVEQIEKEVIPSCEELKRLGVFNR
;
A
#
# COMPACT_ATOMS: atom_id res chain seq x y z
N MET A 1 -5.47 -11.22 -3.12
CA MET A 1 -6.82 -10.64 -3.07
C MET A 1 -6.68 -9.12 -2.99
N GLU A 2 -7.72 -8.35 -3.29
CA GLU A 2 -7.71 -6.88 -3.19
C GLU A 2 -8.86 -6.43 -2.28
N THR A 3 -8.65 -5.44 -1.42
CA THR A 3 -9.73 -4.91 -0.57
C THR A 3 -10.80 -4.20 -1.40
N GLY A 4 -12.05 -4.23 -0.93
CA GLY A 4 -13.18 -3.59 -1.63
C GLY A 4 -13.13 -2.07 -1.60
N GLY A 5 -12.53 -1.48 -0.56
CA GLY A 5 -12.45 -0.03 -0.36
C GLY A 5 -11.30 0.59 -1.15
N LEU A 6 -10.07 0.37 -0.67
CA LEU A 6 -8.87 1.03 -1.19
C LEU A 6 -8.17 0.24 -2.30
N GLY A 7 -8.61 -0.99 -2.61
CA GLY A 7 -7.97 -1.83 -3.63
C GLY A 7 -6.57 -2.28 -3.24
N ILE A 8 -6.30 -2.39 -1.94
CA ILE A 8 -4.99 -2.79 -1.43
C ILE A 8 -4.84 -4.30 -1.61
N HIS A 9 -3.72 -4.71 -2.21
CA HIS A 9 -3.41 -6.13 -2.34
C HIS A 9 -3.00 -6.70 -0.98
N TYR A 10 -3.74 -7.70 -0.53
CA TYR A 10 -3.38 -8.46 0.67
C TYR A 10 -3.35 -9.95 0.36
N PHE A 11 -2.54 -10.64 1.17
CA PHE A 11 -2.40 -12.08 1.16
C PHE A 11 -2.89 -12.63 2.50
N VAL A 12 -3.67 -13.69 2.42
CA VAL A 12 -4.16 -14.47 3.56
C VAL A 12 -3.89 -15.93 3.27
N ASN A 13 -3.56 -16.69 4.31
CA ASN A 13 -3.43 -18.13 4.19
C ASN A 13 -4.81 -18.74 3.86
N PRO A 14 -4.99 -19.37 2.69
CA PRO A 14 -6.30 -19.86 2.28
C PRO A 14 -6.86 -20.92 3.22
N THR A 15 -6.04 -21.78 3.83
CA THR A 15 -6.52 -22.87 4.70
C THR A 15 -7.10 -22.33 6.01
N GLU A 16 -6.42 -21.39 6.64
CA GLU A 16 -6.88 -20.73 7.87
C GLU A 16 -8.13 -19.88 7.60
N PHE A 17 -8.17 -19.22 6.44
CA PHE A 17 -9.27 -18.36 6.05
C PHE A 17 -10.56 -19.15 5.76
N THR A 18 -10.45 -20.35 5.17
CA THR A 18 -11.59 -21.25 4.96
C THR A 18 -12.08 -21.92 6.24
N ASN A 19 -11.17 -22.18 7.19
CA ASN A 19 -11.51 -22.80 8.47
C ASN A 19 -12.12 -21.80 9.48
N HIS A 20 -12.06 -20.50 9.20
CA HIS A 20 -12.59 -19.49 10.09
C HIS A 20 -14.14 -19.56 10.17
N PRO A 21 -14.74 -19.69 11.36
CA PRO A 21 -16.16 -20.04 11.52
C PRO A 21 -17.11 -18.98 10.96
N VAL A 22 -16.70 -17.71 10.98
CA VAL A 22 -17.53 -16.58 10.49
C VAL A 22 -17.26 -16.26 9.02
N ILE A 23 -16.02 -16.44 8.55
CA ILE A 23 -15.61 -15.94 7.23
C ILE A 23 -15.68 -17.07 6.19
N GLY A 24 -15.23 -18.27 6.54
CA GLY A 24 -15.31 -19.44 5.66
C GLY A 24 -16.75 -19.83 5.33
N ALA A 25 -17.65 -19.77 6.32
CA ALA A 25 -19.08 -20.02 6.11
C ALA A 25 -19.73 -19.00 5.17
N GLU A 26 -19.31 -17.73 5.22
CA GLU A 26 -19.80 -16.68 4.32
C GLU A 26 -19.17 -16.80 2.92
N LEU A 27 -17.87 -17.12 2.83
CA LEU A 27 -17.21 -17.37 1.55
C LEU A 27 -17.85 -18.52 0.76
N ALA A 28 -18.21 -19.60 1.46
CA ALA A 28 -18.88 -20.76 0.88
C ALA A 28 -20.29 -20.43 0.38
N LYS A 29 -21.03 -19.58 1.12
CA LYS A 29 -22.38 -19.12 0.72
C LYS A 29 -22.36 -18.18 -0.47
N GLU A 30 -21.38 -17.28 -0.53
CA GLU A 30 -21.32 -16.24 -1.57
C GLU A 30 -20.79 -16.74 -2.90
N GLY A 31 -20.37 -18.01 -2.99
CA GLY A 31 -19.94 -18.61 -4.25
C GLY A 31 -18.79 -17.84 -4.88
N VAL A 32 -17.96 -17.18 -4.06
CA VAL A 32 -16.69 -16.63 -4.51
C VAL A 32 -15.81 -17.82 -4.83
N LYS A 33 -15.95 -18.32 -6.07
CA LYS A 33 -14.89 -19.06 -6.73
C LYS A 33 -13.71 -18.11 -6.68
N LEU A 34 -12.81 -18.35 -5.72
CA LEU A 34 -11.43 -17.94 -5.80
C LEU A 34 -10.95 -18.47 -7.14
N GLY A 35 -11.12 -17.64 -8.16
CA GLY A 35 -10.88 -17.98 -9.53
C GLY A 35 -9.44 -18.42 -9.58
N ARG A 36 -9.26 -19.73 -9.79
CA ARG A 36 -8.27 -20.30 -10.70
C ARG A 36 -7.38 -19.18 -11.22
N VAL A 37 -6.15 -19.12 -10.70
CA VAL A 37 -5.07 -18.34 -11.28
C VAL A 37 -5.12 -18.65 -12.77
N ILE A 38 -5.61 -17.70 -13.57
CA ILE A 38 -5.40 -17.78 -15.01
C ILE A 38 -3.94 -17.38 -15.11
N GLU A 39 -3.07 -18.39 -15.18
CA GLU A 39 -1.81 -18.26 -15.89
C GLU A 39 -2.18 -17.79 -17.31
N GLU A 40 -2.24 -16.48 -17.51
CA GLU A 40 -1.96 -15.95 -18.83
C GLU A 40 -0.47 -16.16 -19.05
N ALA A 41 -0.14 -17.34 -19.59
CA ALA A 41 1.13 -17.59 -20.24
C ALA A 41 1.29 -16.53 -21.33
N ILE A 42 2.11 -15.53 -21.07
CA ILE A 42 2.64 -14.63 -22.09
C ILE A 42 3.49 -15.53 -22.99
N PRO A 43 3.18 -15.69 -24.30
CA PRO A 43 4.04 -16.48 -25.16
C PRO A 43 5.38 -15.77 -25.30
N ASP A 44 6.45 -16.46 -24.89
CA ASP A 44 7.83 -16.03 -25.06
C ASP A 44 8.11 -15.78 -26.55
N LYS A 45 8.29 -14.51 -26.89
CA LYS A 45 9.15 -14.11 -28.01
C LYS A 45 10.10 -13.02 -27.54
N GLU A 46 11.38 -13.39 -27.60
CA GLU A 46 12.58 -12.69 -27.19
C GLU A 46 12.70 -11.24 -27.70
N LYS A 47 13.14 -10.32 -26.84
CA LYS A 47 14.38 -9.50 -26.95
C LYS A 47 14.33 -8.20 -26.11
N LYS A 48 15.41 -7.99 -25.33
CA LYS A 48 16.01 -6.76 -24.74
C LYS A 48 15.27 -5.42 -24.85
N SER A 49 15.04 -4.75 -23.70
CA SER A 49 15.63 -3.44 -23.32
C SER A 49 14.88 -2.77 -22.14
N ASP A 50 15.64 -2.08 -21.28
CA ASP A 50 15.26 -1.27 -20.13
C ASP A 50 14.05 -0.31 -20.31
N GLY A 51 13.19 -0.19 -19.28
CA GLY A 51 12.10 0.81 -19.20
C GLY A 51 10.94 0.42 -18.25
N PRO A 52 10.20 1.38 -17.66
CA PRO A 52 9.44 1.20 -16.41
C PRO A 52 8.15 0.40 -16.61
N LYS A 53 7.97 -0.65 -15.80
CA LYS A 53 6.75 -1.48 -15.83
C LYS A 53 5.58 -0.73 -15.18
N THR A 54 4.68 -0.23 -16.02
CA THR A 54 3.36 0.32 -15.65
C THR A 54 2.57 -0.70 -14.84
N ARG A 55 2.20 -0.34 -13.59
CA ARG A 55 1.27 -1.12 -12.76
C ARG A 55 -0.11 -1.09 -13.42
N LYS A 56 -0.57 -2.23 -13.97
CA LYS A 56 -1.95 -2.39 -14.42
C LYS A 56 -2.86 -2.38 -13.20
N VAL A 57 -3.56 -1.27 -12.97
CA VAL A 57 -4.61 -1.18 -11.94
C VAL A 57 -5.85 -1.87 -12.50
N VAL A 58 -6.10 -3.10 -12.06
CA VAL A 58 -7.37 -3.79 -12.35
C VAL A 58 -8.40 -3.27 -11.36
N LYS A 59 -9.22 -2.31 -11.79
CA LYS A 59 -10.33 -1.80 -10.98
C LYS A 59 -11.41 -2.89 -10.91
N GLY A 60 -11.30 -3.77 -9.91
CA GLY A 60 -12.25 -4.86 -9.66
C GLY A 60 -13.64 -4.33 -9.32
N LYS A 61 -14.50 -4.23 -10.34
CA LYS A 61 -15.92 -3.93 -10.17
C LYS A 61 -16.59 -4.98 -9.27
N GLY A 62 -16.89 -4.57 -8.03
CA GLY A 62 -18.10 -4.91 -7.27
C GLY A 62 -18.67 -6.32 -7.36
N LYS A 63 -17.88 -7.34 -7.01
CA LYS A 63 -18.48 -8.59 -6.52
C LYS A 63 -19.09 -8.28 -5.16
N LYS A 64 -20.39 -8.57 -4.96
CA LYS A 64 -21.05 -8.40 -3.66
C LYS A 64 -20.29 -9.27 -2.66
N ARG A 65 -19.65 -8.62 -1.69
CA ARG A 65 -18.89 -9.25 -0.62
C ARG A 65 -19.78 -9.33 0.61
N GLY A 66 -19.58 -10.36 1.40
CA GLY A 66 -20.41 -10.63 2.57
C GLY A 66 -20.15 -9.62 3.65
N PRO A 67 -21.12 -9.40 4.55
CA PRO A 67 -20.95 -8.45 5.65
C PRO A 67 -19.74 -8.81 6.54
N ALA A 68 -19.43 -10.11 6.68
CA ALA A 68 -18.25 -10.56 7.41
C ALA A 68 -16.94 -10.23 6.68
N LEU A 69 -16.90 -10.46 5.36
CA LEU A 69 -15.72 -10.20 4.54
C LEU A 69 -15.46 -8.70 4.41
N GLN A 70 -16.52 -7.89 4.27
CA GLN A 70 -16.43 -6.44 4.24
C GLN A 70 -15.81 -5.90 5.53
N ARG A 71 -16.26 -6.36 6.70
CA ARG A 71 -15.67 -5.94 8.00
C ARG A 71 -14.19 -6.29 8.11
N PHE A 72 -13.81 -7.47 7.63
CA PHE A 72 -12.42 -7.89 7.60
C PHE A 72 -11.59 -6.94 6.72
N GLU A 73 -12.07 -6.65 5.52
CA GLU A 73 -11.38 -5.73 4.60
C GLU A 73 -11.32 -4.30 5.12
N ASP A 74 -12.37 -3.80 5.76
CA ASP A 74 -12.38 -2.48 6.41
C ASP A 74 -11.30 -2.41 7.50
N MET A 75 -11.09 -3.50 8.24
CA MET A 75 -10.05 -3.60 9.24
C MET A 75 -8.65 -3.63 8.61
N VAL A 76 -8.48 -4.37 7.52
CA VAL A 76 -7.22 -4.40 6.75
C VAL A 76 -6.88 -3.01 6.22
N ASP A 77 -7.85 -2.33 5.60
CA ASP A 77 -7.69 -0.96 5.07
C ASP A 77 -7.31 0.02 6.19
N ARG A 78 -7.95 -0.09 7.35
CA ARG A 78 -7.66 0.75 8.52
C ARG A 78 -6.26 0.52 9.08
N VAL A 79 -5.87 -0.74 9.29
CA VAL A 79 -4.54 -1.06 9.86
C VAL A 79 -3.45 -0.63 8.89
N TYR A 80 -3.61 -0.94 7.60
CA TYR A 80 -2.65 -0.55 6.58
C TYR A 80 -2.47 0.96 6.47
N THR A 81 -3.56 1.73 6.48
CA THR A 81 -3.47 3.20 6.46
C THR A 81 -2.81 3.73 7.73
N GLN A 82 -3.14 3.20 8.91
CA GLN A 82 -2.50 3.59 10.18
C GLN A 82 -0.98 3.36 10.15
N ASP A 83 -0.52 2.20 9.67
CA ASP A 83 0.90 1.88 9.56
C ASP A 83 1.61 2.83 8.59
N LEU A 84 1.01 3.08 7.42
CA LEU A 84 1.55 4.05 6.46
C LEU A 84 1.66 5.46 7.04
N TYR A 85 0.67 5.90 7.82
CA TYR A 85 0.72 7.18 8.52
C TYR A 85 1.85 7.22 9.55
N ALA A 86 2.02 6.16 10.34
CA ALA A 86 3.10 6.07 11.31
C ALA A 86 4.48 6.14 10.63
N GLN A 87 4.66 5.41 9.53
CA GLN A 87 5.89 5.44 8.74
C GLN A 87 6.14 6.82 8.11
N CYS A 88 5.11 7.46 7.57
CA CYS A 88 5.20 8.80 7.01
C CYS A 88 5.62 9.82 8.08
N ARG A 89 5.02 9.77 9.28
CA ARG A 89 5.36 10.63 10.42
C ARG A 89 6.81 10.42 10.87
N SER A 90 7.22 9.17 11.10
CA SER A 90 8.61 8.88 11.47
C SER A 90 9.62 9.31 10.40
N GLY A 91 9.24 9.23 9.12
CA GLY A 91 10.04 9.74 8.01
C GLY A 91 10.21 11.26 8.03
N LEU A 92 9.13 11.99 8.34
CA LEU A 92 9.17 13.44 8.50
C LEU A 92 10.03 13.84 9.70
N ASP A 93 9.85 13.20 10.85
CA ASP A 93 10.64 13.47 12.07
C ASP A 93 12.14 13.20 11.84
N ARG A 94 12.48 12.16 11.05
CA ARG A 94 13.87 11.85 10.69
C ARG A 94 14.48 12.94 9.83
N LYS A 95 13.72 13.48 8.87
CA LYS A 95 14.19 14.60 8.05
C LYS A 95 14.34 15.87 8.84
N GLU A 96 13.39 16.18 9.71
CA GLU A 96 13.47 17.36 10.57
C GLU A 96 14.73 17.33 11.42
N ARG A 97 15.02 16.19 12.08
CA ARG A 97 16.28 16.00 12.82
C ARG A 97 17.53 16.13 11.96
N ALA A 98 17.50 15.62 10.73
CA ALA A 98 18.62 15.78 9.79
C ALA A 98 18.81 17.24 9.37
N LYS A 99 17.72 17.99 9.18
CA LYS A 99 17.77 19.42 8.90
C LYS A 99 18.33 20.19 10.09
N GLU A 100 17.83 19.95 11.29
CA GLU A 100 18.30 20.61 12.52
C GLU A 100 19.79 20.35 12.78
N ALA A 101 20.28 19.14 12.48
CA ALA A 101 21.69 18.78 12.60
C ALA A 101 22.60 19.60 11.65
N GLU A 102 22.11 19.92 10.45
CA GLU A 102 22.87 20.71 9.46
C GLU A 102 22.63 22.23 9.59
N VAL A 103 21.48 22.65 10.16
CA VAL A 103 21.13 24.07 10.38
C VAL A 103 22.03 24.72 11.43
N GLY A 104 22.55 23.94 12.39
CA GLY A 104 23.51 24.42 13.40
C GLY A 104 22.91 25.40 14.41
N ILE A 105 23.68 25.74 15.45
CA ILE A 105 23.16 26.40 16.66
C ILE A 105 22.72 27.87 16.43
N PHE A 106 23.17 28.56 15.37
CA PHE A 106 22.78 29.98 15.13
C PHE A 106 22.79 30.43 13.65
N GLY A 107 22.65 29.53 12.66
CA GLY A 107 22.66 29.92 11.25
C GLY A 107 24.03 30.37 10.69
N PHE A 108 25.07 30.38 11.51
CA PHE A 108 26.46 30.59 11.10
C PHE A 108 27.14 29.23 10.94
N GLY A 109 27.33 28.79 9.69
CA GLY A 109 27.93 27.48 9.35
C GLY A 109 26.96 26.44 8.76
N THR A 110 25.75 26.84 8.38
CA THR A 110 24.71 25.96 7.82
C THR A 110 25.04 25.51 6.39
N ASP A 111 25.07 24.20 6.16
CA ASP A 111 25.21 23.63 4.81
C ASP A 111 23.86 23.65 4.07
N TRP A 112 23.48 24.81 3.53
CA TRP A 112 22.21 25.00 2.80
C TRP A 112 22.00 24.02 1.64
N LYS A 113 23.09 23.59 0.99
CA LYS A 113 23.03 22.57 -0.08
C LYS A 113 22.56 21.20 0.44
N LYS A 114 22.98 20.80 1.63
CA LYS A 114 22.56 19.52 2.22
C LYS A 114 21.13 19.59 2.73
N VAL A 115 20.75 20.71 3.36
CA VAL A 115 19.36 20.94 3.80
C VAL A 115 18.40 20.86 2.61
N GLU A 116 18.72 21.52 1.49
CA GLU A 116 17.90 21.46 0.28
C GLU A 116 17.79 20.03 -0.28
N GLN A 117 18.86 19.23 -0.18
CA GLN A 117 18.85 17.83 -0.60
C GLN A 117 17.99 16.95 0.32
N ILE A 118 18.05 17.15 1.63
CA ILE A 118 17.21 16.46 2.63
C ILE A 118 15.72 16.81 2.42
N GLU A 119 15.43 18.05 2.06
CA GLU A 119 14.06 18.49 1.74
C GLU A 119 13.53 17.85 0.46
N LYS A 120 14.37 17.72 -0.58
CA LYS A 120 14.01 17.11 -1.88
C LYS A 120 13.84 15.59 -1.84
N GLU A 121 14.46 14.88 -0.90
CA GLU A 121 14.24 13.44 -0.74
C GLU A 121 12.74 13.18 -0.62
N VAL A 122 12.18 12.13 -1.23
CA VAL A 122 10.73 11.87 -1.12
C VAL A 122 10.50 10.69 -0.21
N ILE A 123 9.54 10.82 0.72
CA ILE A 123 9.18 9.74 1.63
C ILE A 123 8.19 8.83 0.90
N PRO A 124 8.54 7.57 0.60
CA PRO A 124 7.71 6.68 -0.22
C PRO A 124 6.34 6.41 0.43
N SER A 125 6.28 6.21 1.74
CA SER A 125 5.04 5.96 2.47
C SER A 125 4.05 7.13 2.37
N CYS A 126 4.56 8.38 2.35
CA CYS A 126 3.72 9.55 2.16
C CYS A 126 3.19 9.67 0.72
N GLU A 127 3.97 9.24 -0.29
CA GLU A 127 3.46 9.15 -1.66
C GLU A 127 2.36 8.10 -1.80
N GLU A 128 2.50 6.95 -1.14
CA GLU A 128 1.49 5.91 -1.16
C GLU A 128 0.18 6.38 -0.54
N LEU A 129 0.23 7.07 0.60
CA LEU A 129 -0.95 7.73 1.18
C LEU A 129 -1.60 8.75 0.22
N LYS A 130 -0.77 9.49 -0.52
CA LYS A 130 -1.26 10.45 -1.54
C LYS A 130 -1.91 9.73 -2.72
N ARG A 131 -1.36 8.58 -3.17
CA ARG A 131 -1.93 7.74 -4.25
C ARG A 131 -3.27 7.15 -3.84
N LEU A 132 -3.43 6.78 -2.57
CA LEU A 132 -4.66 6.24 -2.01
C LEU A 132 -5.73 7.33 -1.75
N GLY A 133 -5.35 8.61 -1.79
CA GLY A 133 -6.27 9.73 -1.58
C GLY A 133 -6.74 9.90 -0.12
N VAL A 134 -6.08 9.23 0.83
CA VAL A 134 -6.45 9.28 2.25
C VAL A 134 -5.75 10.45 2.98
N PHE A 135 -4.72 11.02 2.36
CA PHE A 135 -3.77 11.98 2.97
C PHE A 135 -4.37 13.25 3.61
N ASN A 136 -5.58 13.71 3.28
CA ASN A 136 -6.19 14.95 3.79
C ASN A 136 -7.71 14.81 4.09
N ARG A 137 -8.13 13.76 4.80
CA ARG A 137 -9.52 13.63 5.26
C ARG A 137 -9.69 14.14 6.69
#